data_AF-A0A7Z7YSG5-F1
#
_entry.id   AF-A0A7Z7YSG5-F1
#
_cell.length_a   1.000
_cell.length_b   1.000
_cell.length_c   1.000
_cell.angle_alpha   90.00
_cell.angle_beta   90.00
_cell.angle_gamma   90.00
#
_symmetry.space_group_name_H-M   'P 1'
#
loop_
_entity.id
_entity.type
_entity.pdbx_description
1 polymer ?
#
loop_
_entity_poly.entity_id
_entity_poly.type
_entity_poly.pdbx_seq_one_letter_code
_entity_poly.pdbx_strand_id
1 'polypeptide(L)'
;WLAILLIKNDTFPSLKQLKISNKEKSDIHTYIDIIETLPQITSKDALKLFVYDYSDYYILKVLNIYSVLQNNQIPTASELIINSLSIKQVVQHLQLHERKEMDVNGKDLLDHFNKNGGPWLKNVLREIECAI
;
A
#
# COMPACT_ATOMS: atom_id res chain seq x y z
N TRP A 1 -10.95 13.09 -0.94
CA TRP A 1 -12.25 13.60 -0.45
C TRP A 1 -13.20 12.47 -0.06
N LEU A 2 -13.69 11.64 -0.99
CA LEU A 2 -14.56 10.49 -0.64
C LEU A 2 -13.93 9.50 0.36
N ALA A 3 -12.64 9.16 0.18
CA ALA A 3 -11.91 8.30 1.12
C ALA A 3 -11.90 8.87 2.56
N ILE A 4 -11.63 10.17 2.71
CA ILE A 4 -11.66 10.86 4.01
C ILE A 4 -13.05 10.80 4.65
N LEU A 5 -14.11 11.02 3.86
CA LEU A 5 -15.48 10.96 4.34
C LEU A 5 -15.86 9.56 4.82
N LEU A 6 -15.41 8.52 4.11
CA LEU A 6 -15.62 7.12 4.48
C LEU A 6 -14.89 6.74 5.75
N ILE A 7 -13.66 7.23 5.96
CA ILE A 7 -12.88 6.98 7.18
C ILE A 7 -13.50 7.67 8.40
N LYS A 8 -14.10 8.86 8.22
CA LYS A 8 -14.64 9.65 9.33
C LYS A 8 -16.11 9.36 9.66
N ASN A 9 -16.88 8.83 8.73
CA ASN A 9 -18.32 8.62 8.91
C ASN A 9 -18.70 7.15 8.69
N ASP A 10 -18.99 6.46 9.79
CA ASP A 10 -19.53 5.09 9.78
C ASP A 10 -20.88 4.98 9.05
N THR A 11 -21.58 6.10 8.86
CA THR A 11 -22.91 6.18 8.25
C THR A 11 -22.90 6.53 6.77
N PHE A 12 -21.73 6.68 6.15
CA PHE A 12 -21.66 7.06 4.75
C PHE A 12 -22.22 5.95 3.83
N PRO A 13 -23.08 6.28 2.85
CA PRO A 13 -23.68 5.28 1.98
C PRO A 13 -22.61 4.47 1.24
N SER A 14 -22.84 3.15 1.12
CA SER A 14 -21.95 2.26 0.39
C SER A 14 -21.62 2.82 -0.99
N LEU A 15 -20.35 2.76 -1.42
CA LEU A 15 -19.91 3.18 -2.74
C LEU A 15 -20.73 2.57 -3.90
N LYS A 16 -21.40 1.44 -3.65
CA LYS A 16 -22.33 0.81 -4.61
C LYS A 16 -23.51 1.71 -4.98
N GLN A 17 -23.94 2.59 -4.08
CA GLN A 17 -25.09 3.48 -4.28
C GLN A 17 -24.73 4.72 -5.12
N LEU A 18 -23.44 5.08 -5.20
CA LEU A 18 -22.98 6.33 -5.84
C LEU A 18 -22.91 6.27 -7.37
N LYS A 19 -23.32 5.17 -8.01
CA LYS A 19 -23.24 4.96 -9.48
C LYS A 19 -21.87 5.30 -10.10
N ILE A 20 -20.79 5.21 -9.32
CA ILE A 20 -19.42 5.40 -9.78
C ILE A 20 -18.86 4.15 -10.44
N SER A 21 -17.86 4.34 -11.30
CA SER A 21 -17.19 3.25 -12.02
C SER A 21 -16.44 2.30 -11.08
N ASN A 22 -16.18 1.08 -11.55
CA ASN A 22 -15.39 0.11 -10.76
C ASN A 22 -13.96 0.58 -10.53
N LYS A 23 -13.38 1.32 -11.48
CA LYS A 23 -12.04 1.92 -11.33
C LYS A 23 -12.03 2.94 -10.19
N GLU A 24 -13.01 3.84 -10.15
CA GLU A 24 -13.12 4.82 -9.07
C GLU A 24 -13.32 4.15 -7.70
N LYS A 25 -14.11 3.08 -7.62
CA LYS A 25 -14.26 2.30 -6.38
C LYS A 25 -12.92 1.71 -5.94
N SER A 26 -12.19 1.09 -6.86
CA SER A 26 -10.86 0.52 -6.62
C SER A 26 -9.89 1.59 -6.11
N ASP A 27 -9.90 2.78 -6.72
CA ASP A 27 -9.03 3.88 -6.35
C ASP A 27 -9.38 4.42 -4.95
N ILE A 28 -10.67 4.57 -4.65
CA ILE A 28 -11.13 4.99 -3.32
C ILE A 28 -10.67 4.01 -2.25
N HIS A 29 -10.82 2.70 -2.47
CA HIS A 29 -10.31 1.70 -1.55
C HIS A 29 -8.79 1.79 -1.39
N THR A 30 -8.06 1.93 -2.49
CA THR A 30 -6.59 2.11 -2.44
C THR A 30 -6.21 3.35 -1.61
N TYR A 31 -6.92 4.47 -1.76
CA TYR A 31 -6.66 5.66 -0.94
C TYR A 31 -6.99 5.44 0.53
N ILE A 32 -8.05 4.68 0.85
CA ILE A 32 -8.40 4.33 2.24
C ILE A 32 -7.28 3.50 2.85
N ASP A 33 -6.87 2.42 2.18
CA ASP A 33 -5.82 1.53 2.66
C ASP A 33 -4.51 2.29 2.91
N ILE A 34 -4.14 3.19 1.98
CA ILE A 34 -2.99 4.07 2.14
C ILE A 34 -3.13 4.95 3.39
N ILE A 35 -4.27 5.62 3.57
CA ILE A 35 -4.49 6.55 4.70
C ILE A 35 -4.45 5.81 6.04
N GLU A 36 -5.03 4.61 6.11
CA GLU A 36 -5.04 3.79 7.32
C GLU A 36 -3.65 3.21 7.64
N THR A 37 -2.83 2.97 6.62
CA THR A 37 -1.47 2.42 6.77
C THR A 37 -0.44 3.51 7.10
N LEU A 38 -0.64 4.75 6.62
CA LEU A 38 0.25 5.90 6.85
C LEU A 38 0.79 6.02 8.28
N PRO A 39 -0.03 6.03 9.36
CA PRO A 39 0.46 6.21 10.72
C PRO A 39 1.38 5.09 11.22
N GLN A 40 1.40 3.93 10.56
CA GLN A 40 2.24 2.79 10.96
C GLN A 40 3.68 2.90 10.41
N ILE A 41 3.94 3.88 9.53
CA ILE A 41 5.24 4.07 8.90
C ILE A 41 6.16 4.83 9.85
N THR A 42 6.93 4.08 10.64
CA THR A 42 7.85 4.62 11.66
C THR A 42 9.33 4.44 11.31
N SER A 43 9.65 3.74 10.22
CA SER A 43 11.03 3.45 9.79
C SER A 43 11.21 3.52 8.27
N LYS A 44 12.47 3.53 7.82
CA LYS A 44 12.81 3.48 6.38
C LYS A 44 12.40 2.16 5.74
N ASP A 45 12.51 1.04 6.45
CA ASP A 45 12.11 -0.27 5.93
C ASP A 45 10.59 -0.36 5.78
N ALA A 46 9.84 0.19 6.75
CA ALA A 46 8.39 0.32 6.64
C ALA A 46 7.99 1.21 5.45
N LEU A 47 8.74 2.30 5.19
CA LEU A 47 8.54 3.14 4.01
C LEU A 47 8.84 2.38 2.70
N LYS A 48 9.90 1.56 2.66
CA LYS A 48 10.26 0.74 1.49
C LYS A 48 9.13 -0.22 1.14
N LEU A 49 8.64 -0.98 2.11
CA LEU A 49 7.52 -1.91 1.92
C LEU A 49 6.25 -1.17 1.49
N PHE A 50 5.96 -0.04 2.12
CA PHE A 50 4.81 0.78 1.77
C PHE A 50 4.86 1.29 0.32
N VAL A 51 6.01 1.73 -0.18
CA VAL A 51 6.19 2.16 -1.57
C VAL A 51 6.16 0.99 -2.55
N TYR A 52 6.60 -0.19 -2.14
CA TYR A 52 6.47 -1.40 -2.95
C TYR A 52 5.00 -1.85 -3.09
N ASP A 53 4.24 -1.81 -1.99
CA ASP A 53 2.86 -2.26 -1.95
C ASP A 53 1.89 -1.33 -2.69
N TYR A 54 2.19 -0.03 -2.73
CA TYR A 54 1.35 0.97 -3.36
C TYR A 54 2.13 1.78 -4.39
N SER A 55 1.57 1.94 -5.60
CA SER A 55 2.16 2.82 -6.60
C SER A 55 2.35 4.24 -6.07
N ASP A 56 3.54 4.80 -6.34
CA ASP A 56 3.93 6.18 -6.06
C ASP A 56 2.86 7.20 -6.49
N TYR A 57 2.17 6.96 -7.59
CA TYR A 57 1.04 7.76 -8.05
C TYR A 57 -0.03 7.97 -6.97
N TYR A 58 -0.49 6.89 -6.32
CA TYR A 58 -1.52 6.98 -5.29
C TYR A 58 -0.98 7.58 -4.00
N ILE A 59 0.25 7.21 -3.62
CA ILE A 59 0.92 7.75 -2.42
C ILE A 59 1.06 9.27 -2.54
N LEU A 60 1.63 9.76 -3.64
CA LEU A 60 1.87 11.19 -3.87
C LEU A 60 0.55 11.98 -3.88
N LYS A 61 -0.54 11.40 -4.39
CA LYS A 61 -1.87 12.01 -4.29
C LYS A 61 -2.35 12.17 -2.85
N VAL A 62 -2.09 11.19 -1.99
CA VAL A 62 -2.43 11.29 -0.56
C VAL A 62 -1.52 12.31 0.14
N LEU A 63 -0.23 12.35 -0.20
CA LEU A 63 0.69 13.38 0.32
C LEU A 63 0.29 14.80 -0.08
N ASN A 64 -0.28 15.01 -1.27
CA ASN A 64 -0.79 16.32 -1.67
C ASN A 64 -1.96 16.83 -0.80
N ILE A 65 -2.62 15.96 -0.05
CA ILE A 65 -3.73 16.31 0.86
C ILE A 65 -3.37 16.10 2.33
N TYR A 66 -2.08 15.97 2.68
CA TYR A 66 -1.63 15.67 4.04
C TYR A 66 -2.17 16.65 5.08
N SER A 67 -2.15 17.95 4.75
CA SER A 67 -2.70 19.01 5.60
C SER A 67 -4.20 18.83 5.85
N VAL A 68 -4.95 18.35 4.86
CA VAL A 68 -6.38 18.04 5.01
C VAL A 68 -6.57 16.86 5.98
N LEU A 69 -5.72 15.84 5.90
CA LEU A 69 -5.78 14.70 6.83
C LEU A 69 -5.53 15.16 8.28
N GLN A 70 -4.46 15.94 8.50
CA GLN A 70 -4.12 16.50 9.81
C GLN A 70 -5.24 17.39 10.36
N ASN A 71 -5.78 18.29 9.54
CA ASN A 71 -6.90 19.17 9.92
C ASN A 71 -8.18 18.41 10.30
N ASN A 72 -8.36 17.21 9.73
CA ASN A 72 -9.48 16.33 10.06
C ASN A 72 -9.15 15.34 11.18
N GLN A 73 -8.02 15.49 11.89
CA GLN A 73 -7.59 14.56 12.96
C GLN A 73 -7.51 13.11 12.46
N ILE A 74 -7.04 12.91 11.23
CA ILE A 74 -6.68 11.61 10.71
C ILE A 74 -5.20 11.39 11.05
N PRO A 75 -4.82 10.30 11.74
CA PRO A 75 -3.44 10.02 12.06
C PRO A 75 -2.59 9.91 10.79
N THR A 76 -1.42 10.54 10.82
CA THR A 76 -0.45 10.51 9.72
C THR A 76 0.94 10.15 10.25
N ALA A 77 1.83 9.74 9.37
CA ALA A 77 3.23 9.54 9.70
C ALA A 77 3.98 10.88 9.80
N SER A 78 5.18 10.83 10.37
CA SER A 78 6.06 12.00 10.43
C SER A 78 6.51 12.41 9.02
N GLU A 79 6.37 13.70 8.69
CA GLU A 79 6.81 14.28 7.40
C GLU A 79 8.33 14.18 7.20
N LEU A 80 9.09 13.99 8.29
CA LEU A 80 10.53 13.70 8.23
C LEU A 80 10.82 12.31 7.64
N ILE A 81 9.90 11.36 7.80
CA ILE A 81 10.02 10.00 7.29
C ILE A 81 9.39 9.92 5.90
N ILE A 82 8.14 10.37 5.77
CA ILE A 82 7.39 10.30 4.53
C ILE A 82 7.13 11.68 3.93
N ASN A 83 7.68 11.90 2.74
CA ASN A 83 7.44 13.08 1.92
C ASN A 83 7.72 12.74 0.46
N SER A 84 7.34 13.64 -0.46
CA SER A 84 7.47 13.39 -1.90
C SER A 84 8.90 13.07 -2.35
N LEU A 85 9.93 13.60 -1.67
CA LEU A 85 11.32 13.29 -1.99
C LEU A 85 11.69 11.88 -1.52
N SER A 86 11.34 11.50 -0.29
CA SER A 86 11.64 10.17 0.24
C SER A 86 10.93 9.08 -0.56
N ILE A 87 9.69 9.29 -1.01
CA ILE A 87 8.99 8.37 -1.91
C ILE A 87 9.75 8.18 -3.22
N LYS A 88 10.13 9.27 -3.90
CA LYS A 88 10.87 9.18 -5.17
C LYS A 88 12.22 8.47 -5.00
N GLN A 89 12.92 8.75 -3.91
CA GLN A 89 14.18 8.07 -3.59
C GLN A 89 13.96 6.58 -3.39
N VAL A 90 12.94 6.18 -2.61
CA VAL A 90 12.64 4.75 -2.40
C VAL A 90 12.30 4.08 -3.72
N VAL A 91 11.42 4.65 -4.54
CA VAL A 91 11.06 4.11 -5.87
C VAL A 91 12.30 3.84 -6.71
N GLN A 92 13.25 4.79 -6.76
CA GLN A 92 14.47 4.65 -7.57
C GLN A 92 15.43 3.56 -7.07
N HIS A 93 15.36 3.19 -5.80
CA HIS A 93 16.28 2.23 -5.17
C HIS A 93 15.59 0.92 -4.78
N LEU A 94 14.33 0.73 -5.16
CA LEU A 94 13.68 -0.57 -5.02
C LEU A 94 14.41 -1.59 -5.89
N GLN A 95 14.78 -2.72 -5.28
CA GLN A 95 15.40 -3.83 -6.01
C GLN A 95 14.38 -4.56 -6.88
N LEU A 96 13.10 -4.51 -6.47
CA LEU A 96 11.97 -5.10 -7.17
C LEU A 96 10.83 -4.09 -7.22
N HIS A 97 10.22 -3.96 -8.39
CA HIS A 97 9.02 -3.15 -8.60
C HIS A 97 7.76 -4.02 -8.66
N GLU A 98 7.89 -5.28 -9.04
CA GLU A 98 6.77 -6.21 -9.12
C GLU A 98 7.16 -7.63 -8.69
N ARG A 99 6.22 -8.36 -8.10
CA ARG A 99 6.37 -9.78 -7.70
C ARG A 99 6.98 -10.68 -8.78
N LYS A 100 6.65 -10.42 -10.05
CA LYS A 100 7.09 -11.21 -11.20
C LYS A 100 8.60 -11.12 -11.48
N GLU A 101 9.26 -10.12 -10.90
CA GLU A 101 10.70 -9.89 -11.03
C GLU A 101 11.51 -10.72 -10.03
N MET A 102 10.86 -11.39 -9.07
CA MET A 102 11.54 -12.33 -8.18
C MET A 102 12.07 -13.54 -8.95
N ASP A 103 13.30 -13.94 -8.64
CA ASP A 103 13.92 -15.16 -9.16
C ASP A 103 13.28 -16.45 -8.62
N VAL A 104 12.41 -16.33 -7.59
CA VAL A 104 11.73 -17.45 -6.95
C VAL A 104 10.23 -17.34 -7.19
N ASN A 105 9.62 -18.42 -7.67
CA ASN A 105 8.18 -18.53 -7.87
C ASN A 105 7.58 -19.69 -7.05
N GLY A 106 6.26 -19.86 -7.15
CA GLY A 106 5.54 -20.90 -6.40
C GLY A 106 5.95 -22.33 -6.74
N LYS A 107 6.39 -22.60 -7.98
CA LYS A 107 6.87 -23.92 -8.40
C LYS A 107 8.20 -24.24 -7.74
N ASP A 108 9.13 -23.29 -7.70
CA ASP A 108 10.43 -23.48 -7.06
C ASP A 108 10.27 -23.84 -5.58
N LEU A 109 9.32 -23.19 -4.89
CA LEU A 109 8.99 -23.51 -3.50
C LEU A 109 8.39 -24.92 -3.35
N LEU A 110 7.50 -25.33 -4.25
CA LEU A 110 6.90 -26.67 -4.21
C LEU A 110 7.96 -27.76 -4.42
N ASP A 111 8.84 -27.56 -5.41
CA ASP A 111 9.92 -28.47 -5.75
C ASP A 111 10.96 -28.54 -4.61
N HIS A 112 11.30 -27.40 -4.00
CA HIS A 112 12.26 -27.34 -2.89
C HIS A 112 11.74 -27.97 -1.59
N PHE A 113 10.49 -27.66 -1.20
CA PHE A 113 9.91 -28.17 0.05
C PHE A 113 9.27 -29.55 -0.10
N ASN A 114 9.15 -30.08 -1.32
CA ASN A 114 8.45 -31.31 -1.65
C ASN A 114 7.05 -31.39 -0.99
N LYS A 115 6.31 -30.29 -1.08
CA LYS A 115 4.96 -30.14 -0.50
C LYS A 115 3.95 -29.89 -1.61
N ASN A 116 2.70 -30.27 -1.35
CA ASN A 116 1.60 -29.91 -2.22
C ASN A 116 1.26 -28.41 -2.11
N GLY A 117 0.68 -27.89 -3.19
CA GLY A 117 0.15 -26.52 -3.23
C GLY A 117 -0.80 -26.23 -2.08
N GLY A 118 -0.76 -25.00 -1.59
CA GLY A 118 -1.67 -24.53 -0.56
C GLY A 118 -1.52 -23.04 -0.26
N PRO A 119 -2.39 -22.48 0.61
CA PRO A 119 -2.38 -21.05 0.97
C PRO A 119 -1.03 -20.55 1.52
N TRP A 120 -0.22 -21.46 2.08
CA TRP A 120 1.11 -21.17 2.63
C TRP A 120 2.09 -20.58 1.60
N LEU A 121 1.97 -20.94 0.31
CA LEU A 121 2.83 -20.42 -0.75
C LEU A 121 2.77 -18.89 -0.84
N LYS A 122 1.58 -18.30 -0.68
CA LYS A 122 1.39 -16.85 -0.77
C LYS A 122 2.14 -16.13 0.35
N ASN A 123 2.13 -16.70 1.56
CA ASN A 123 2.79 -16.12 2.73
C ASN A 123 4.31 -16.21 2.59
N VAL A 124 4.83 -17.37 2.18
CA VAL A 124 6.28 -17.55 1.96
C VAL A 124 6.79 -16.64 0.83
N LEU A 125 6.07 -16.55 -0.30
CA LEU A 125 6.43 -15.62 -1.36
C LEU A 125 6.43 -14.17 -0.87
N ARG A 126 5.49 -13.81 0.01
CA ARG A 126 5.46 -12.47 0.62
C ARG A 126 6.64 -12.23 1.57
N GLU A 127 7.03 -13.21 2.36
CA GLU A 127 8.21 -13.12 3.23
C GLU A 127 9.49 -12.92 2.41
N ILE A 128 9.60 -13.62 1.27
CA ILE A 128 10.71 -13.44 0.33
C ILE A 128 10.69 -12.03 -0.26
N GLU A 129 9.53 -11.53 -0.72
CA GLU A 129 9.41 -10.15 -1.21
C GLU A 129 9.89 -9.12 -0.18
N CYS A 130 9.51 -9.29 1.08
CA CYS A 130 9.90 -8.37 2.14
C CYS A 130 11.39 -8.45 2.50
N ALA A 131 12.06 -9.57 2.22
CA ALA A 131 13.47 -9.79 2.51
C ALA A 131 14.41 -9.21 1.43
N ILE A 132 13.88 -8.93 0.23
CA ILE A 132 14.61 -8.32 -0.90
C ILE A 132 14.56 -6.79 -0.79
#